data_AF-J2XVU2-F1
#
_entry.id   AF-J2XVU2-F1
#
_cell.length_a   1.000
_cell.length_b   1.000
_cell.length_c   1.000
_cell.angle_alpha   90.00
_cell.angle_beta   90.00
_cell.angle_gamma   90.00
#
_symmetry.space_group_name_H-M   'P 1'
#
loop_
_entity.id
_entity.type
_entity.pdbx_description
1 polymer ?
#
loop_
_entity_poly.entity_id
_entity_poly.type
_entity_poly.pdbx_seq_one_letter_code
_entity_poly.pdbx_strand_id
1 'polypeptide(L)'
;MALSLVAVVYAITFHGSSRVQRWLVPATLLALAIGLYQISLNVFLGLCAVELVRAIARQTDVLEMLGCKLAQLVLGILIYAITAYPFMESGRGELLQWSADPLLQIGINIGRVSDKVALLFHSGYAWVFAGLVLCALFGAVRISTQVSEHRKQALAFKLISLLTLPILMLLIPGITLIFRDFNEGARTLMGFGVLLVLLFYLAHLGLASQHRRLPLLLIVPLLATLSLSFAYGRVLTMQKTFANHALYSLSNDIAAHRELREAKRIYLSVSYSGHWLIGAAGSFKRLPVLPYLLNVDYYLLAENLPSVGITNVVAERERRNATRVGYLGYPALVESQYYRIYLIGDYGFIVMNEPPRIRSLRW
;
A
#
# COMPACT_ATOMS: atom_id res chain seq x y z
N MET A 1 4.06 5.04 8.22
CA MET A 1 3.90 5.16 6.76
C MET A 1 3.88 6.62 6.28
N ALA A 2 2.95 7.48 6.71
CA ALA A 2 2.91 8.88 6.26
C ALA A 2 4.23 9.66 6.55
N LEU A 3 4.76 9.55 7.77
CA LEU A 3 6.04 10.16 8.16
C LEU A 3 7.23 9.68 7.31
N SER A 4 7.21 8.40 6.92
CA SER A 4 8.24 7.82 6.05
C SER A 4 8.17 8.43 4.64
N LEU A 5 6.95 8.62 4.10
CA LEU A 5 6.76 9.29 2.80
C LEU A 5 7.18 10.76 2.85
N VAL A 6 6.86 11.47 3.93
CA VAL A 6 7.33 12.85 4.17
C VAL A 6 8.86 12.90 4.17
N ALA A 7 9.53 11.99 4.90
CA ALA A 7 10.99 11.91 4.93
C ALA A 7 11.59 11.66 3.53
N VAL A 8 11.00 10.79 2.71
CA VAL A 8 11.43 10.56 1.32
C VAL A 8 11.27 11.81 0.45
N VAL A 9 10.13 12.49 0.54
CA VAL A 9 9.88 13.73 -0.23
C VAL A 9 10.89 14.81 0.17
N TYR A 10 11.15 14.99 1.48
CA TYR A 10 12.19 15.90 1.95
C TYR A 10 13.59 15.48 1.51
N ALA A 11 13.93 14.18 1.54
CA ALA A 11 15.23 13.70 1.08
C ALA A 11 15.51 14.06 -0.39
N ILE A 12 14.47 14.12 -1.23
CA ILE A 12 14.60 14.44 -2.65
C ILE A 12 14.59 15.95 -2.91
N THR A 13 13.76 16.70 -2.17
CA THR A 13 13.57 18.14 -2.36
C THR A 13 14.56 19.00 -1.59
N PHE A 14 15.29 18.44 -0.62
CA PHE A 14 16.24 19.19 0.20
C PHE A 14 17.45 19.68 -0.62
N HIS A 15 17.65 21.00 -0.61
CA HIS A 15 18.81 21.67 -1.19
C HIS A 15 19.56 22.41 -0.06
N GLY A 16 20.66 21.82 0.40
CA GLY A 16 21.50 22.42 1.44
C GLY A 16 22.52 23.40 0.86
N SER A 17 22.85 24.46 1.63
CA SER A 17 23.87 25.44 1.24
C SER A 17 25.30 24.88 1.31
N SER A 18 25.54 23.84 2.11
CA SER A 18 26.85 23.20 2.22
C SER A 18 26.87 21.81 1.59
N ARG A 19 28.04 21.41 1.03
CA ARG A 19 28.22 20.08 0.43
C ARG A 19 27.94 18.97 1.44
N VAL A 20 28.34 19.12 2.70
CA VAL A 20 28.09 18.11 3.74
C VAL A 20 26.59 17.95 4.01
N GLN A 21 25.85 19.06 4.18
CA GLN A 21 24.41 19.00 4.43
C GLN A 21 23.64 18.38 3.24
N ARG A 22 24.05 18.69 2.01
CA ARG A 22 23.42 18.15 0.79
C ARG A 22 23.52 16.62 0.69
N TRP A 23 24.45 16.00 1.41
CA TRP A 23 24.64 14.55 1.40
C TRP A 23 24.08 13.89 2.66
N LEU A 24 24.43 14.42 3.83
CA LEU A 24 24.09 13.83 5.11
C LEU A 24 22.60 13.94 5.44
N VAL A 25 21.96 15.07 5.13
CA VAL A 25 20.54 15.28 5.46
C VAL A 25 19.64 14.34 4.62
N PRO A 26 19.78 14.24 3.29
CA PRO A 26 19.01 13.27 2.51
C PRO A 26 19.27 11.81 2.92
N ALA A 27 20.53 11.45 3.22
CA ALA A 27 20.89 10.09 3.62
C ALA A 27 20.29 9.69 4.98
N THR A 28 20.32 10.59 5.96
CA THR A 28 19.71 10.36 7.29
C THR A 28 18.18 10.29 7.20
N LEU A 29 17.56 11.16 6.41
CA LEU A 29 16.12 11.10 6.14
C LEU A 29 15.72 9.80 5.43
N LEU A 30 16.55 9.31 4.52
CA LEU A 30 16.32 8.03 3.86
C LEU A 30 16.47 6.85 4.83
N ALA A 31 17.49 6.86 5.69
CA ALA A 31 17.65 5.85 6.74
C ALA A 31 16.46 5.82 7.70
N LEU A 32 15.97 7.00 8.11
CA LEU A 32 14.75 7.16 8.89
C LEU A 32 13.53 6.63 8.13
N ALA A 33 13.41 6.94 6.85
CA ALA A 33 12.29 6.49 6.02
C ALA A 33 12.24 4.97 5.93
N ILE A 34 13.39 4.31 5.69
CA ILE A 34 13.53 2.85 5.64
C ILE A 34 13.19 2.23 7.01
N GLY A 35 13.72 2.80 8.10
CA GLY A 35 13.45 2.31 9.46
C GLY A 35 11.99 2.43 9.87
N LEU A 36 11.31 3.52 9.46
CA LEU A 36 9.87 3.67 9.66
C LEU A 36 9.05 2.76 8.74
N TYR A 37 9.50 2.57 7.50
CA TYR A 37 8.82 1.74 6.51
C TYR A 37 9.71 1.36 5.32
N GLN A 38 10.10 0.10 5.21
CA GLN A 38 11.03 -0.39 4.17
C GLN A 38 10.56 -0.13 2.72
N ILE A 39 9.25 -0.20 2.45
CA ILE A 39 8.69 0.00 1.09
C ILE A 39 8.88 1.45 0.60
N SER A 40 9.15 2.40 1.49
CA SER A 40 9.46 3.79 1.12
C SER A 40 10.68 3.92 0.21
N LEU A 41 11.57 2.93 0.20
CA LEU A 41 12.71 2.90 -0.69
C LEU A 41 12.29 2.80 -2.17
N ASN A 42 11.21 2.07 -2.48
CA ASN A 42 10.63 2.04 -3.82
C ASN A 42 10.16 3.43 -4.25
N VAL A 43 9.57 4.19 -3.32
CA VAL A 43 9.09 5.56 -3.57
C VAL A 43 10.28 6.50 -3.86
N PHE A 44 11.36 6.39 -3.07
CA PHE A 44 12.58 7.17 -3.28
C PHE A 44 13.20 6.89 -4.66
N LEU A 45 13.39 5.62 -5.00
CA LEU A 45 13.95 5.21 -6.30
C LEU A 45 13.07 5.70 -7.46
N GLY A 46 11.74 5.62 -7.32
CA GLY A 46 10.81 6.08 -8.34
C GLY A 46 10.91 7.59 -8.54
N LEU A 47 11.03 8.36 -7.46
CA LEU A 47 11.13 9.82 -7.55
C LEU A 47 12.50 10.25 -8.09
N CYS A 48 13.56 9.50 -7.82
CA CYS A 48 14.85 9.66 -8.50
C CYS A 48 14.72 9.46 -10.01
N ALA A 49 13.90 8.51 -10.45
CA ALA A 49 13.60 8.33 -11.87
C ALA A 49 12.78 9.50 -12.46
N VAL A 50 11.88 10.12 -11.68
CA VAL A 50 11.19 11.36 -12.12
C VAL A 50 12.17 12.53 -12.25
N GLU A 51 13.05 12.73 -11.28
CA GLU A 51 14.11 13.75 -11.34
C GLU A 51 15.06 13.51 -12.53
N LEU A 52 15.36 12.25 -12.86
CA LEU A 52 16.13 11.88 -14.04
C LEU A 52 15.46 12.36 -15.33
N VAL A 53 14.17 12.08 -15.51
CA VAL A 53 13.41 12.57 -16.67
C VAL A 53 13.36 14.10 -16.71
N ARG A 54 13.22 14.76 -15.54
CA ARG A 54 13.28 16.22 -15.45
C ARG A 54 14.64 16.79 -15.84
N ALA A 55 15.72 16.16 -15.39
CA ALA A 55 17.09 16.56 -15.72
C ALA A 55 17.40 16.41 -17.21
N ILE A 56 16.90 15.33 -17.84
CA ILE A 56 16.98 15.12 -19.29
C ILE A 56 16.22 16.21 -20.03
N ALA A 57 14.98 16.51 -19.62
CA ALA A 57 14.16 17.54 -20.24
C ALA A 57 14.77 18.95 -20.12
N ARG A 58 15.50 19.24 -19.04
CA ARG A 58 16.19 20.52 -18.80
C ARG A 58 17.63 20.57 -19.30
N GLN A 59 18.12 19.48 -19.93
CA GLN A 59 19.50 19.36 -20.42
C GLN A 59 20.60 19.57 -19.37
N THR A 60 20.30 19.27 -18.09
CA THR A 60 21.29 19.38 -16.99
C THR A 60 22.21 18.16 -16.94
N ASP A 61 23.29 18.21 -16.15
CA ASP A 61 24.21 17.08 -16.00
C ASP A 61 23.60 15.90 -15.23
N VAL A 62 23.12 14.94 -16.03
CA VAL A 62 22.42 13.74 -15.57
C VAL A 62 23.33 12.78 -14.81
N LEU A 63 24.58 12.62 -15.25
CA LEU A 63 25.54 11.70 -14.63
C LEU A 63 25.92 12.15 -13.21
N GLU A 64 26.17 13.46 -13.01
CA GLU A 64 26.50 14.01 -11.69
C GLU A 64 25.30 13.87 -10.74
N MET A 65 24.09 14.16 -11.21
CA MET A 65 22.87 14.00 -10.42
C MET A 65 22.65 12.53 -10.02
N LEU A 66 22.80 11.60 -10.98
CA LEU A 66 22.64 10.17 -10.72
C LEU A 66 23.67 9.65 -9.71
N GLY A 67 24.94 10.06 -9.86
CA GLY A 67 26.00 9.74 -8.93
C GLY A 67 25.72 10.26 -7.51
N CYS A 68 25.26 11.51 -7.39
CA CYS A 68 24.87 12.08 -6.10
C CYS A 68 23.71 11.31 -5.45
N LYS A 69 22.66 10.96 -6.21
CA LYS A 69 21.50 10.23 -5.69
C LYS A 69 21.84 8.79 -5.30
N LEU A 70 22.68 8.11 -6.10
CA LEU A 70 23.15 6.77 -5.81
C LEU A 70 24.01 6.74 -4.54
N ALA A 71 24.86 7.74 -4.34
CA ALA A 71 25.66 7.81 -3.14
C ALA A 71 24.86 8.23 -1.89
N GLN A 72 23.84 9.09 -2.02
CA GLN A 72 22.85 9.33 -0.96
C GLN A 72 22.11 8.03 -0.56
N LEU A 73 21.74 7.21 -1.54
CA LEU A 73 21.11 5.90 -1.33
C LEU A 73 22.03 4.95 -0.55
N VAL A 74 23.28 4.78 -1.02
CA VAL A 74 24.27 3.91 -0.36
C VAL A 74 24.53 4.38 1.07
N LEU A 75 24.72 5.69 1.27
CA LEU A 75 24.95 6.25 2.60
C LEU A 75 23.74 6.05 3.52
N GLY A 76 22.52 6.24 3.02
CA GLY A 76 21.29 6.01 3.80
C GLY A 76 21.12 4.54 4.20
N ILE A 77 21.42 3.60 3.30
CA ILE A 77 21.40 2.16 3.59
C ILE A 77 22.47 1.81 4.64
N LEU A 78 23.68 2.35 4.52
CA LEU A 78 24.74 2.13 5.51
C LEU A 78 24.37 2.65 6.89
N ILE A 79 23.82 3.87 6.98
CA ILE A 79 23.33 4.43 8.25
C ILE A 79 22.26 3.51 8.85
N TYR A 80 21.28 3.06 8.05
CA TYR A 80 20.24 2.14 8.51
C TYR A 80 20.81 0.80 9.00
N ALA A 81 21.77 0.23 8.27
CA ALA A 81 22.40 -1.06 8.59
C ALA A 81 23.20 -1.01 9.89
N ILE A 82 23.82 0.14 10.22
CA ILE A 82 24.60 0.31 11.45
C ILE A 82 23.70 0.66 12.64
N THR A 83 22.65 1.46 12.42
CA THR A 83 21.88 2.06 13.53
C THR A 83 20.63 1.28 13.91
N ALA A 84 19.83 0.84 12.94
CA ALA A 84 18.50 0.30 13.20
C ALA A 84 18.45 -1.22 13.03
N TYR A 85 19.14 -1.75 12.02
CA TYR A 85 19.14 -3.18 11.72
C TYR A 85 19.63 -4.08 12.87
N PRO A 86 20.70 -3.75 13.64
CA PRO A 86 21.19 -4.62 14.71
C PRO A 86 20.22 -4.77 15.90
N PHE A 87 19.25 -3.85 16.02
CA PHE A 87 18.26 -3.85 17.09
C PHE A 87 16.92 -4.45 16.65
N MET A 88 16.82 -5.00 15.43
CA MET A 88 15.62 -5.67 14.95
C MET A 88 15.67 -7.18 15.23
N GLU A 89 14.57 -7.73 15.73
CA GLU A 89 14.40 -9.18 15.89
C GLU A 89 14.37 -9.91 14.53
N SER A 90 14.96 -11.11 14.50
CA SER A 90 15.28 -11.94 13.34
C SER A 90 14.10 -12.40 12.46
N GLY A 91 12.87 -11.96 12.74
CA GLY A 91 11.65 -12.40 12.06
C GLY A 91 11.08 -11.41 11.03
N ARG A 92 11.69 -10.23 10.83
CA ARG A 92 11.19 -9.22 9.87
C ARG A 92 11.86 -9.34 8.51
N GLY A 93 11.22 -10.08 7.60
CA GLY A 93 11.50 -10.03 6.17
C GLY A 93 12.68 -10.90 5.76
N GLU A 94 12.53 -12.21 5.91
CA GLU A 94 13.44 -13.17 5.29
C GLU A 94 13.48 -12.89 3.78
N LEU A 95 14.68 -12.69 3.25
CA LEU A 95 14.91 -12.55 1.82
C LEU A 95 14.65 -13.91 1.15
N LEU A 96 14.33 -13.90 -0.15
CA LEU A 96 14.15 -15.13 -0.91
C LEU A 96 15.29 -16.11 -0.66
N GLN A 97 14.94 -17.37 -0.43
CA GLN A 97 15.92 -18.45 -0.46
C GLN A 97 16.41 -18.58 -1.91
N TRP A 98 17.64 -18.11 -2.15
CA TRP A 98 18.31 -18.16 -3.45
C TRP A 98 18.46 -19.58 -4.02
N SER A 99 18.23 -20.61 -3.20
CA SER A 99 18.24 -22.02 -3.57
C SER A 99 16.92 -22.54 -4.19
N ALA A 100 15.84 -21.74 -4.23
CA ALA A 100 14.50 -22.18 -4.67
C ALA A 100 13.94 -21.33 -5.82
N ASP A 101 14.60 -21.40 -7.00
CA ASP A 101 14.18 -20.76 -8.26
C ASP A 101 13.62 -19.33 -8.12
N PRO A 102 14.48 -18.35 -7.77
CA PRO A 102 14.06 -16.98 -7.47
C PRO A 102 13.36 -16.28 -8.66
N LEU A 103 13.72 -16.63 -9.90
CA LEU A 103 13.11 -16.05 -11.10
C LEU A 103 11.63 -16.44 -11.25
N LEU A 104 11.27 -17.68 -10.92
CA LEU A 104 9.89 -18.15 -10.97
C LEU A 104 9.03 -17.45 -9.91
N GLN A 105 9.56 -17.30 -8.70
CA GLN A 105 8.88 -16.58 -7.61
C GLN A 105 8.67 -15.10 -7.95
N ILE A 106 9.68 -14.44 -8.54
CA ILE A 106 9.54 -13.06 -9.04
C ILE A 106 8.44 -12.97 -10.10
N GLY A 107 8.40 -13.91 -11.05
CA GLY A 107 7.36 -13.96 -12.08
C GLY A 107 5.95 -14.10 -11.51
N ILE A 108 5.77 -15.00 -10.53
CA ILE A 108 4.49 -15.17 -9.82
C ILE A 108 4.09 -13.89 -9.06
N ASN A 109 5.05 -13.24 -8.38
CA ASN A 109 4.78 -12.01 -7.64
C ASN A 109 4.41 -10.84 -8.59
N ILE A 110 5.05 -10.74 -9.76
CA ILE A 110 4.67 -9.78 -10.80
C ILE A 110 3.26 -10.06 -11.31
N GLY A 111 2.93 -11.33 -11.58
CA GLY A 111 1.58 -11.75 -11.98
C GLY A 111 0.52 -11.31 -10.96
N ARG A 112 0.74 -11.62 -9.68
CA ARG A 112 -0.15 -11.20 -8.59
C ARG A 112 -0.31 -9.69 -8.51
N VAL A 113 0.78 -8.92 -8.62
CA VAL A 113 0.72 -7.45 -8.58
C VAL A 113 -0.06 -6.93 -9.80
N SER A 114 0.14 -7.52 -10.96
CA SER A 114 -0.57 -7.15 -12.19
C SER A 114 -2.08 -7.38 -12.07
N ASP A 115 -2.51 -8.49 -11.46
CA ASP A 115 -3.92 -8.77 -11.20
C ASP A 115 -4.55 -7.72 -10.26
N LYS A 116 -3.81 -7.30 -9.22
CA LYS A 116 -4.31 -6.27 -8.30
C LYS A 116 -4.33 -4.88 -8.92
N VAL A 117 -3.33 -4.56 -9.75
CA VAL A 117 -3.28 -3.31 -10.51
C VAL A 117 -4.39 -3.29 -11.57
N ALA A 118 -4.74 -4.44 -12.17
CA ALA A 118 -5.86 -4.55 -13.11
C ALA A 118 -7.20 -4.17 -12.46
N LEU A 119 -7.37 -4.36 -11.14
CA LEU A 119 -8.56 -3.92 -10.40
C LEU A 119 -8.74 -2.39 -10.42
N LEU A 120 -7.66 -1.61 -10.57
CA LEU A 120 -7.73 -0.14 -10.73
C LEU A 120 -8.32 0.26 -12.09
N PHE A 121 -8.19 -0.60 -13.10
CA PHE A 121 -8.58 -0.32 -14.48
C PHE A 121 -9.98 -0.82 -14.81
N HIS A 122 -10.92 -0.74 -13.86
CA HIS A 122 -12.30 -1.15 -14.11
C HIS A 122 -13.14 0.01 -14.67
N SER A 123 -13.90 -0.25 -15.74
CA SER A 123 -14.89 0.67 -16.34
C SER A 123 -14.30 2.02 -16.84
N GLY A 124 -14.90 3.16 -16.49
CA GLY A 124 -14.52 4.48 -16.97
C GLY A 124 -13.09 4.91 -16.57
N TYR A 125 -12.54 4.37 -15.48
CA TYR A 125 -11.16 4.63 -15.07
C TYR A 125 -10.15 4.11 -16.08
N ALA A 126 -10.43 2.99 -16.75
CA ALA A 126 -9.56 2.43 -17.78
C ALA A 126 -9.32 3.44 -18.91
N TRP A 127 -10.39 4.10 -19.38
CA TRP A 127 -10.33 5.09 -20.45
C TRP A 127 -9.61 6.36 -20.04
N VAL A 128 -9.85 6.83 -18.81
CA VAL A 128 -9.16 8.02 -18.27
C VAL A 128 -7.66 7.76 -18.14
N PHE A 129 -7.26 6.61 -17.60
CA PHE A 129 -5.85 6.24 -17.49
C PHE A 129 -5.22 5.92 -18.84
N ALA A 130 -5.93 5.29 -19.78
CA ALA A 130 -5.45 5.06 -21.13
C ALA A 130 -5.15 6.40 -21.84
N GLY A 131 -6.05 7.38 -21.71
CA GLY A 131 -5.82 8.73 -22.22
C GLY A 131 -4.60 9.39 -21.58
N LEU A 132 -4.42 9.25 -20.26
CA LEU A 132 -3.24 9.76 -19.56
C LEU A 132 -1.94 9.09 -20.06
N VAL A 133 -1.93 7.78 -20.24
CA VAL A 133 -0.78 7.02 -20.75
C VAL A 133 -0.44 7.44 -22.18
N LEU A 134 -1.43 7.62 -23.05
CA LEU A 134 -1.20 8.11 -24.42
C LEU A 134 -0.59 9.52 -24.43
N CYS A 135 -1.09 10.41 -23.57
CA CYS A 135 -0.52 11.75 -23.40
C CYS A 135 0.92 11.70 -22.86
N ALA A 136 1.19 10.80 -21.92
CA ALA A 136 2.53 10.61 -21.36
C ALA A 136 3.51 10.03 -22.38
N LEU A 137 3.07 9.06 -23.21
CA LEU A 137 3.86 8.51 -24.31
C LEU A 137 4.20 9.59 -25.34
N PHE A 138 3.24 10.43 -25.70
CA PHE A 138 3.49 11.58 -26.58
C PHE A 138 4.54 12.53 -25.99
N GLY A 139 4.44 12.86 -24.69
CA GLY A 139 5.45 13.65 -23.99
C GLY A 139 6.84 13.00 -23.99
N ALA A 140 6.91 11.69 -23.75
CA ALA A 140 8.17 10.94 -23.75
C ALA A 140 8.84 10.91 -25.12
N VAL A 141 8.07 10.66 -26.19
CA VAL A 141 8.57 10.68 -27.58
C VAL A 141 9.11 12.07 -27.93
N ARG A 142 8.41 13.14 -27.54
CA ARG A 142 8.86 14.51 -27.78
C ARG A 142 10.19 14.83 -27.10
N ILE A 143 10.34 14.52 -25.82
CA ILE A 143 11.60 14.71 -25.08
C ILE A 143 12.74 13.94 -25.76
N SER A 144 12.47 12.69 -26.15
CA SER A 144 13.41 11.82 -26.88
C SER A 144 13.85 12.42 -28.22
N THR A 145 12.94 13.06 -28.97
CA THR A 145 13.27 13.74 -30.23
C THR A 145 14.09 15.02 -30.02
N GLN A 146 13.72 15.88 -29.06
CA GLN A 146 14.42 17.15 -28.82
C GLN A 146 15.85 16.95 -28.31
N VAL A 147 16.07 15.97 -27.43
CA VAL A 147 17.42 15.65 -26.91
C VAL A 147 18.32 15.06 -28.01
N SER A 148 17.73 14.43 -29.03
CA SER A 148 18.45 13.79 -30.13
C SER A 148 19.17 14.78 -31.05
N GLU A 149 18.66 16.00 -31.18
CA GLU A 149 19.21 16.99 -32.12
C GLU A 149 20.48 17.66 -31.59
N HIS A 150 20.70 17.67 -30.27
CA HIS A 150 21.72 18.51 -29.64
C HIS A 150 22.89 17.74 -28.99
N ARG A 151 22.89 16.39 -28.94
CA ARG A 151 23.90 15.63 -28.19
C ARG A 151 24.42 14.36 -28.90
N LYS A 152 25.74 14.18 -28.92
CA LYS A 152 26.43 12.94 -29.40
C LYS A 152 26.02 11.66 -28.64
N GLN A 153 25.40 11.79 -27.46
CA GLN A 153 24.89 10.69 -26.63
C GLN A 153 23.36 10.52 -26.73
N ALA A 154 22.73 11.03 -27.79
CA ALA A 154 21.29 10.94 -28.05
C ALA A 154 20.72 9.54 -27.81
N LEU A 155 21.39 8.50 -28.31
CA LEU A 155 20.93 7.11 -28.17
C LEU A 155 20.83 6.65 -26.71
N ALA A 156 21.80 7.02 -25.87
CA ALA A 156 21.81 6.68 -24.45
C ALA A 156 20.64 7.37 -23.71
N PHE A 157 20.34 8.63 -24.03
CA PHE A 157 19.20 9.35 -23.45
C PHE A 157 17.85 8.81 -23.92
N LYS A 158 17.72 8.39 -25.19
CA LYS A 158 16.53 7.70 -25.70
C LYS A 158 16.30 6.38 -24.97
N LEU A 159 17.36 5.58 -24.81
CA LEU A 159 17.31 4.32 -24.05
C LEU A 159 16.94 4.57 -22.59
N ILE A 160 17.54 5.55 -21.92
CA ILE A 160 17.23 5.88 -20.52
C ILE A 160 15.78 6.33 -20.37
N SER A 161 15.26 7.18 -21.27
CA SER A 161 13.87 7.64 -21.25
C SER A 161 12.87 6.52 -21.58
N LEU A 162 13.23 5.59 -22.46
CA LEU A 162 12.39 4.44 -22.79
C LEU A 162 12.40 3.40 -21.67
N LEU A 163 13.56 3.18 -21.05
CA LEU A 163 13.77 2.22 -19.97
C LEU A 163 13.24 2.73 -18.62
N THR A 164 12.99 4.03 -18.47
CA THR A 164 12.41 4.56 -17.23
C THR A 164 11.01 4.03 -16.96
N LEU A 165 10.19 3.87 -17.99
CA LEU A 165 8.83 3.33 -17.88
C LEU A 165 8.79 1.87 -17.37
N PRO A 166 9.54 0.92 -17.96
CA PRO A 166 9.60 -0.45 -17.44
C PRO A 166 10.30 -0.53 -16.09
N ILE A 167 11.32 0.30 -15.82
CA ILE A 167 11.94 0.38 -14.48
C ILE A 167 10.92 0.83 -13.43
N LEU A 168 10.10 1.86 -13.73
CA LEU A 168 9.05 2.29 -12.82
C LEU A 168 7.96 1.23 -12.63
N MET A 169 7.61 0.47 -13.67
CA MET A 169 6.68 -0.65 -13.54
C MET A 169 7.24 -1.75 -12.62
N LEU A 170 8.54 -2.03 -12.71
CA LEU A 170 9.21 -2.98 -11.81
C LEU A 170 9.33 -2.43 -10.37
N LEU A 171 9.40 -1.11 -10.21
CA LEU A 171 9.40 -0.44 -8.90
C LEU A 171 8.02 -0.43 -8.21
N ILE A 172 6.93 -0.75 -8.92
CA ILE A 172 5.60 -0.88 -8.31
C ILE A 172 5.66 -1.94 -7.18
N PRO A 173 6.12 -3.17 -7.43
CA PRO A 173 6.44 -4.11 -6.36
C PRO A 173 7.84 -3.91 -5.75
N GLY A 174 8.83 -3.47 -6.54
CA GLY A 174 10.18 -3.12 -6.10
C GLY A 174 10.81 -4.14 -5.15
N ILE A 175 11.32 -3.70 -3.99
CA ILE A 175 12.03 -4.56 -3.02
C ILE A 175 11.16 -5.69 -2.46
N THR A 176 9.83 -5.55 -2.53
CA THR A 176 8.92 -6.61 -2.05
C THR A 176 8.93 -7.86 -2.93
N LEU A 177 9.47 -7.77 -4.16
CA LEU A 177 9.74 -8.94 -5.00
C LEU A 177 10.84 -9.85 -4.43
N ILE A 178 11.68 -9.31 -3.54
CA ILE A 178 12.86 -9.98 -2.97
C ILE A 178 12.54 -10.57 -1.57
N PHE A 179 11.34 -10.33 -1.02
CA PHE A 179 10.91 -10.95 0.24
C PHE A 179 10.32 -12.34 0.01
N ARG A 180 10.71 -13.29 0.86
CA ARG A 180 10.22 -14.67 0.85
C ARG A 180 8.71 -14.76 1.06
N ASP A 181 8.19 -13.97 2.00
CA ASP A 181 6.75 -13.83 2.22
C ASP A 181 6.23 -12.57 1.51
N PHE A 182 5.73 -12.74 0.29
CA PHE A 182 5.11 -11.65 -0.45
C PHE A 182 3.85 -11.17 0.28
N ASN A 183 3.93 -10.02 0.93
CA ASN A 183 2.77 -9.42 1.55
C ASN A 183 1.89 -8.77 0.48
N GLU A 184 0.77 -9.41 0.15
CA GLU A 184 -0.18 -8.90 -0.86
C GLU A 184 -0.91 -7.61 -0.44
N GLY A 185 -0.67 -7.04 0.74
CA GLY A 185 -1.38 -5.86 1.18
C GLY A 185 -1.15 -4.66 0.25
N ALA A 186 -2.18 -3.85 0.01
CA ALA A 186 -2.13 -2.66 -0.84
C ALA A 186 -1.02 -1.64 -0.50
N ARG A 187 -0.43 -1.76 0.69
CA ARG A 187 0.78 -1.06 1.13
C ARG A 187 1.99 -1.26 0.22
N THR A 188 2.07 -2.37 -0.52
CA THR A 188 3.13 -2.62 -1.52
C THR A 188 2.97 -1.77 -2.78
N LEU A 189 1.74 -1.32 -3.10
CA LEU A 189 1.45 -0.47 -4.26
C LEU A 189 1.85 1.01 -4.06
N MET A 190 2.58 1.38 -3.00
CA MET A 190 3.05 2.76 -2.82
C MET A 190 3.87 3.30 -4.01
N GLY A 191 4.57 2.41 -4.73
CA GLY A 191 5.28 2.76 -5.97
C GLY A 191 4.36 3.26 -7.10
N PHE A 192 3.08 2.86 -7.12
CA PHE A 192 2.10 3.30 -8.10
C PHE A 192 1.87 4.81 -8.05
N GLY A 193 1.90 5.42 -6.86
CA GLY A 193 1.76 6.87 -6.72
C GLY A 193 2.87 7.63 -7.45
N VAL A 194 4.09 7.10 -7.44
CA VAL A 194 5.23 7.72 -8.13
C VAL A 194 5.13 7.54 -9.65
N LEU A 195 4.64 6.39 -10.11
CA LEU A 195 4.30 6.19 -11.52
C LEU A 195 3.28 7.22 -12.00
N LEU A 196 2.23 7.47 -11.22
CA LEU A 196 1.25 8.51 -11.55
C LEU A 196 1.90 9.88 -11.66
N VAL A 197 2.74 10.28 -10.69
CA VAL A 197 3.47 11.57 -10.75
C VAL A 197 4.28 11.69 -12.05
N LEU A 198 4.99 10.62 -12.45
CA LEU A 198 5.74 10.62 -13.70
C LEU A 198 4.84 10.76 -14.93
N LEU A 199 3.72 10.02 -14.98
CA LEU A 199 2.76 10.08 -16.08
C LEU A 199 2.16 11.48 -16.21
N PHE A 200 1.77 12.10 -15.09
CA PHE A 200 1.29 13.49 -15.07
C PHE A 200 2.36 14.46 -15.55
N TYR A 201 3.62 14.28 -15.13
CA TYR A 201 4.73 15.14 -15.55
C TYR A 201 5.02 15.02 -17.06
N LEU A 202 5.11 13.80 -17.59
CA LEU A 202 5.31 13.55 -19.02
C LEU A 202 4.15 14.08 -19.86
N ALA A 203 2.91 13.82 -19.42
CA ALA A 203 1.73 14.33 -20.11
C ALA A 203 1.70 15.87 -20.08
N HIS A 204 2.08 16.50 -18.97
CA HIS A 204 2.20 17.96 -18.90
C HIS A 204 3.20 18.51 -19.90
N LEU A 205 4.40 17.92 -19.99
CA LEU A 205 5.42 18.34 -20.96
C LEU A 205 4.93 18.20 -22.41
N GLY A 206 4.28 17.08 -22.73
CA GLY A 206 3.69 16.85 -24.05
C GLY A 206 2.62 17.89 -24.40
N LEU A 207 1.64 18.10 -23.52
CA LEU A 207 0.50 18.96 -23.78
C LEU A 207 0.85 20.45 -23.76
N ALA A 208 1.75 20.87 -22.86
CA ALA A 208 2.15 22.27 -22.73
C ALA A 208 2.90 22.78 -23.97
N SER A 209 3.59 21.89 -24.68
CA SER A 209 4.30 22.23 -25.92
C SER A 209 3.37 22.59 -27.09
N GLN A 210 2.15 22.03 -27.12
CA GLN A 210 1.21 22.25 -28.20
C GLN A 210 0.37 23.53 -27.97
N HIS A 211 -0.22 23.67 -26.77
CA HIS A 211 -1.02 24.84 -26.41
C HIS A 211 -1.06 25.09 -24.89
N ARG A 212 -1.02 26.37 -24.50
CA ARG A 212 -1.03 26.83 -23.09
C ARG A 212 -2.22 26.30 -22.25
N ARG A 213 -3.37 26.00 -22.88
CA ARG A 213 -4.59 25.52 -22.19
C ARG A 213 -4.75 24.01 -22.19
N LEU A 214 -4.03 23.28 -23.06
CA LEU A 214 -4.20 21.83 -23.18
C LEU A 214 -3.87 21.07 -21.89
N PRO A 215 -2.87 21.48 -21.08
CA PRO A 215 -2.61 20.85 -19.77
C PRO A 215 -3.79 20.88 -18.79
N LEU A 216 -4.80 21.75 -18.99
CA LEU A 216 -6.03 21.73 -18.18
C LEU A 216 -6.79 20.40 -18.31
N LEU A 217 -6.60 19.66 -19.40
CA LEU A 217 -7.17 18.32 -19.58
C LEU A 217 -6.73 17.34 -18.47
N LEU A 218 -5.55 17.57 -17.86
CA LEU A 218 -5.04 16.76 -16.75
C LEU A 218 -5.87 16.90 -15.47
N ILE A 219 -6.80 17.86 -15.40
CA ILE A 219 -7.78 17.95 -14.31
C ILE A 219 -8.67 16.70 -14.28
N VAL A 220 -8.99 16.10 -15.44
CA VAL A 220 -9.86 14.91 -15.51
C VAL A 220 -9.25 13.71 -14.77
N PRO A 221 -8.02 13.24 -15.10
CA PRO A 221 -7.40 12.15 -14.35
C PRO A 221 -7.10 12.52 -12.89
N LEU A 222 -6.86 13.80 -12.59
CA LEU A 222 -6.67 14.25 -11.21
C LEU A 222 -7.96 14.14 -10.38
N LEU A 223 -9.10 14.56 -10.93
CA LEU A 223 -10.40 14.41 -10.28
C LEU A 223 -10.76 12.92 -10.10
N ALA A 224 -10.40 12.07 -11.06
CA ALA A 224 -10.60 10.64 -10.95
C ALA A 224 -9.82 10.04 -9.76
N THR A 225 -8.53 10.37 -9.61
CA THR A 225 -7.73 9.88 -8.48
C THR A 225 -8.19 10.44 -7.14
N LEU A 226 -8.61 11.72 -7.10
CA LEU A 226 -9.22 12.32 -5.90
C LEU A 226 -10.56 11.67 -5.54
N SER A 227 -11.39 11.35 -6.52
CA SER A 227 -12.66 10.64 -6.32
C SER A 227 -12.44 9.25 -5.74
N LEU A 228 -11.44 8.51 -6.24
CA LEU A 228 -11.02 7.23 -5.66
C LEU A 228 -10.55 7.38 -4.21
N SER A 229 -9.74 8.41 -3.92
CA SER A 229 -9.27 8.70 -2.56
C SER A 229 -10.42 9.05 -1.60
N PHE A 230 -11.41 9.82 -2.07
CA PHE A 230 -12.61 10.14 -1.31
C PHE A 230 -13.45 8.89 -1.04
N ALA A 231 -13.67 8.04 -2.05
CA ALA A 231 -14.38 6.77 -1.88
C ALA A 231 -13.67 5.86 -0.88
N TYR A 232 -12.34 5.77 -0.95
CA TYR A 232 -11.51 5.05 0.02
C TYR A 232 -11.72 5.58 1.45
N GLY A 233 -11.64 6.90 1.66
CA GLY A 233 -11.82 7.52 2.99
C GLY A 233 -13.22 7.29 3.57
N ARG A 234 -14.26 7.31 2.72
CA ARG A 234 -15.63 7.00 3.14
C ARG A 234 -15.79 5.57 3.61
N VAL A 235 -15.28 4.60 2.84
CA VAL A 235 -15.38 3.18 3.23
C VAL A 235 -14.52 2.91 4.47
N LEU A 236 -13.34 3.54 4.60
CA LEU A 236 -12.52 3.44 5.81
C LEU A 236 -13.25 3.95 7.05
N THR A 237 -13.94 5.10 6.93
CA THR A 237 -14.75 5.66 8.03
C THR A 237 -15.89 4.71 8.40
N MET A 238 -16.54 4.12 7.39
CA MET A 238 -17.60 3.14 7.60
C MET A 238 -17.09 1.88 8.29
N GLN A 239 -15.92 1.36 7.87
CA GLN A 239 -15.27 0.21 8.49
C GLN A 239 -14.93 0.50 9.95
N LYS A 240 -14.35 1.66 10.24
CA LYS A 240 -14.02 2.07 11.61
C LYS A 240 -15.28 2.21 12.48
N THR A 241 -16.34 2.79 11.93
CA THR A 241 -17.63 2.95 12.63
C THR A 241 -18.24 1.58 12.94
N PHE A 242 -18.27 0.67 11.95
CA PHE A 242 -18.75 -0.70 12.14
C PHE A 242 -17.93 -1.46 13.19
N ALA A 243 -16.59 -1.41 13.09
CA ALA A 243 -15.69 -2.06 14.05
C ALA A 243 -15.89 -1.52 15.47
N ASN A 244 -16.03 -0.20 15.63
CA ASN A 244 -16.31 0.41 16.93
C ASN A 244 -17.67 -0.03 17.49
N HIS A 245 -18.73 -0.03 16.68
CA HIS A 245 -20.04 -0.50 17.13
C HIS A 245 -20.01 -1.97 17.56
N ALA A 246 -19.37 -2.85 16.78
CA ALA A 246 -19.23 -4.25 17.14
C ALA A 246 -18.40 -4.43 18.42
N LEU A 247 -17.34 -3.65 18.58
CA LEU A 247 -16.48 -3.66 19.77
C LEU A 247 -17.24 -3.18 21.02
N TYR A 248 -18.04 -2.11 20.94
CA TYR A 248 -18.88 -1.67 22.05
C TYR A 248 -20.02 -2.65 22.37
N SER A 249 -20.64 -3.24 21.35
CA SER A 249 -21.66 -4.28 21.53
C SER A 249 -21.08 -5.49 22.27
N LEU A 250 -19.93 -5.98 21.81
CA LEU A 250 -19.24 -7.10 22.43
C LEU A 250 -18.82 -6.76 23.87
N SER A 251 -18.36 -5.53 24.10
CA SER A 251 -17.99 -5.07 25.44
C SER A 251 -19.19 -5.03 26.39
N ASN A 252 -20.33 -4.54 25.91
CA ASN A 252 -21.56 -4.50 26.71
C ASN A 252 -22.06 -5.90 27.04
N ASP A 253 -22.00 -6.84 26.09
CA ASP A 253 -22.44 -8.22 26.32
C ASP A 253 -21.54 -8.98 27.30
N ILE A 254 -20.21 -8.80 27.21
CA ILE A 254 -19.27 -9.37 28.18
C ILE A 254 -19.48 -8.74 29.56
N ALA A 255 -19.73 -7.43 29.62
CA ALA A 255 -20.03 -6.76 30.88
C ALA A 255 -21.38 -7.22 31.46
N ALA A 256 -22.41 -7.44 30.64
CA ALA A 256 -23.72 -7.86 31.13
C ALA A 256 -23.72 -9.25 31.78
N HIS A 257 -22.83 -10.15 31.35
CA HIS A 257 -22.77 -11.53 31.84
C HIS A 257 -21.63 -11.72 32.84
N ARG A 258 -21.98 -11.95 34.11
CA ARG A 258 -20.99 -12.17 35.19
C ARG A 258 -20.03 -13.32 34.89
N GLU A 259 -20.55 -14.41 34.31
CA GLU A 259 -19.79 -15.61 33.94
C GLU A 259 -18.69 -15.32 32.89
N LEU A 260 -18.93 -14.40 31.95
CA LEU A 260 -17.93 -13.99 30.96
C LEU A 260 -16.89 -13.02 31.54
N ARG A 261 -17.29 -12.22 32.53
CA ARG A 261 -16.40 -11.29 33.22
C ARG A 261 -15.41 -12.02 34.12
N GLU A 262 -15.88 -13.07 34.78
CA GLU A 262 -15.08 -13.91 35.68
C GLU A 262 -14.31 -15.02 34.92
N ALA A 263 -14.58 -15.20 33.63
CA ALA A 263 -13.88 -16.16 32.79
C ALA A 263 -12.36 -15.90 32.78
N LYS A 264 -11.59 -16.98 33.00
CA LYS A 264 -10.13 -16.94 33.12
C LYS A 264 -9.47 -16.42 31.84
N ARG A 265 -9.98 -16.86 30.68
CA ARG A 265 -9.60 -16.37 29.35
C ARG A 265 -10.75 -16.52 28.37
N ILE A 266 -10.84 -15.57 27.45
CA ILE A 266 -11.75 -15.60 26.32
C ILE A 266 -10.90 -15.70 25.04
N TYR A 267 -11.12 -16.73 24.24
CA TYR A 267 -10.44 -16.92 22.97
C TYR A 267 -11.26 -16.31 21.84
N LEU A 268 -10.67 -15.40 21.08
CA LEU A 268 -11.30 -14.83 19.89
C LEU A 268 -10.75 -15.50 18.62
N SER A 269 -11.63 -16.09 17.82
CA SER A 269 -11.28 -16.50 16.46
C SER A 269 -11.41 -15.33 15.48
N VAL A 270 -10.35 -15.06 14.73
CA VAL A 270 -10.40 -14.12 13.60
C VAL A 270 -11.06 -14.81 12.41
N SER A 271 -12.29 -14.39 12.06
CA SER A 271 -12.96 -14.85 10.84
C SER A 271 -12.63 -13.91 9.69
N TYR A 272 -12.02 -14.45 8.63
CA TYR A 272 -11.71 -13.70 7.43
C TYR A 272 -12.88 -13.75 6.44
N SER A 273 -13.39 -12.61 5.98
CA SER A 273 -14.43 -12.54 4.95
C SER A 273 -14.36 -11.24 4.15
N GLY A 274 -14.64 -11.32 2.85
CA GLY A 274 -14.80 -10.15 1.98
C GLY A 274 -16.17 -9.46 2.10
N HIS A 275 -17.09 -9.96 2.94
CA HIS A 275 -18.49 -9.54 2.99
C HIS A 275 -18.86 -8.73 4.23
N TRP A 276 -17.90 -8.40 5.11
CA TRP A 276 -18.17 -7.70 6.37
C TRP A 276 -18.87 -6.34 6.19
N LEU A 277 -18.51 -5.58 5.15
CA LEU A 277 -19.04 -4.24 4.88
C LEU A 277 -20.18 -4.24 3.85
N ILE A 278 -21.34 -4.76 4.27
CA ILE A 278 -22.57 -4.74 3.47
C ILE A 278 -22.92 -3.33 2.97
N GLY A 279 -22.88 -2.31 3.83
CA GLY A 279 -23.30 -0.97 3.44
C GLY A 279 -22.31 -0.25 2.49
N ALA A 280 -21.13 -0.82 2.25
CA ALA A 280 -20.20 -0.38 1.22
C ALA A 280 -20.32 -1.17 -0.10
N ALA A 281 -21.24 -2.14 -0.20
CA ALA A 281 -21.39 -3.01 -1.38
C ALA A 281 -21.59 -2.23 -2.69
N GLY A 282 -22.31 -1.11 -2.64
CA GLY A 282 -22.47 -0.21 -3.80
C GLY A 282 -21.15 0.40 -4.27
N SER A 283 -20.29 0.80 -3.33
CA SER A 283 -18.96 1.33 -3.60
C SER A 283 -18.02 0.24 -4.12
N PHE A 284 -18.08 -0.97 -3.56
CA PHE A 284 -17.30 -2.12 -4.04
C PHE A 284 -17.69 -2.56 -5.45
N LYS A 285 -18.98 -2.49 -5.80
CA LYS A 285 -19.46 -2.77 -7.17
C LYS A 285 -18.93 -1.77 -8.19
N ARG A 286 -18.83 -0.49 -7.82
CA ARG A 286 -18.33 0.57 -8.71
C ARG A 286 -16.80 0.64 -8.74
N LEU A 287 -16.13 0.28 -7.65
CA LEU A 287 -14.68 0.33 -7.47
C LEU A 287 -14.18 -0.98 -6.85
N PRO A 288 -13.94 -2.03 -7.66
CA PRO A 288 -13.55 -3.35 -7.18
C PRO A 288 -12.15 -3.38 -6.56
N VAL A 289 -11.36 -2.31 -6.71
CA VAL A 289 -10.06 -2.15 -6.05
C VAL A 289 -10.21 -1.84 -4.55
N LEU A 290 -11.32 -1.27 -4.10
CA LEU A 290 -11.49 -0.80 -2.72
C LEU A 290 -11.36 -1.91 -1.65
N PRO A 291 -11.96 -3.10 -1.80
CA PRO A 291 -11.78 -4.19 -0.84
C PRO A 291 -10.30 -4.56 -0.63
N TYR A 292 -9.55 -4.57 -1.73
CA TYR A 292 -8.12 -4.86 -1.71
C TYR A 292 -7.31 -3.74 -1.04
N LEU A 293 -7.62 -2.47 -1.32
CA LEU A 293 -6.95 -1.32 -0.70
C LEU A 293 -7.15 -1.24 0.82
N LEU A 294 -8.33 -1.63 1.30
CA LEU A 294 -8.72 -1.51 2.70
C LEU A 294 -8.39 -2.75 3.53
N ASN A 295 -7.96 -3.85 2.88
CA ASN A 295 -7.71 -5.12 3.54
C ASN A 295 -8.90 -5.50 4.45
N VAL A 296 -10.10 -5.54 3.84
CA VAL A 296 -11.41 -5.69 4.54
C VAL A 296 -11.59 -7.09 5.13
N ASP A 297 -10.55 -7.92 5.08
CA ASP A 297 -10.64 -9.34 5.35
C ASP A 297 -11.05 -9.61 6.81
N TYR A 298 -10.82 -8.69 7.74
CA TYR A 298 -11.29 -8.78 9.14
C TYR A 298 -11.76 -7.41 9.67
N TYR A 299 -12.62 -7.43 10.69
CA TYR A 299 -13.12 -6.20 11.32
C TYR A 299 -12.77 -6.04 12.81
N LEU A 300 -12.46 -7.13 13.54
CA LEU A 300 -12.07 -7.09 14.95
C LEU A 300 -10.90 -8.02 15.22
N LEU A 301 -9.89 -7.48 15.91
CA LEU A 301 -8.76 -8.21 16.46
C LEU A 301 -8.85 -8.26 17.99
N ALA A 302 -8.29 -9.31 18.60
CA ALA A 302 -8.28 -9.42 20.06
C ALA A 302 -7.51 -8.26 20.70
N GLU A 303 -6.48 -7.80 19.99
CA GLU A 303 -5.63 -6.66 20.32
C GLU A 303 -6.41 -5.34 20.43
N ASN A 304 -7.62 -5.25 19.87
CA ASN A 304 -8.47 -4.06 19.99
C ASN A 304 -9.26 -4.03 21.31
N LEU A 305 -9.51 -5.16 21.95
CA LEU A 305 -10.38 -5.27 23.14
C LEU A 305 -9.82 -4.64 24.43
N PRO A 306 -8.49 -4.61 24.66
CA PRO A 306 -7.91 -3.84 25.76
C PRO A 306 -8.27 -2.35 25.71
N SER A 307 -8.55 -1.78 24.54
CA SER A 307 -8.93 -0.36 24.40
C SER A 307 -10.28 -0.01 25.05
N VAL A 308 -11.12 -1.00 25.32
CA VAL A 308 -12.38 -0.86 26.08
C VAL A 308 -12.33 -1.50 27.46
N GLY A 309 -11.14 -1.79 27.98
CA GLY A 309 -10.94 -2.30 29.34
C GLY A 309 -11.12 -3.81 29.47
N ILE A 310 -11.22 -4.55 28.36
CA ILE A 310 -11.33 -6.01 28.36
C ILE A 310 -9.93 -6.60 28.17
N THR A 311 -9.38 -7.20 29.23
CA THR A 311 -8.01 -7.72 29.27
C THR A 311 -7.93 -9.25 29.27
N ASN A 312 -9.05 -9.94 29.46
CA ASN A 312 -9.12 -11.40 29.50
C ASN A 312 -9.27 -12.04 28.12
N VAL A 313 -9.24 -11.28 27.02
CA VAL A 313 -9.36 -11.80 25.65
C VAL A 313 -8.00 -11.98 24.99
N VAL A 314 -7.77 -13.16 24.41
CA VAL A 314 -6.53 -13.52 23.72
C VAL A 314 -6.85 -13.97 22.30
N ALA A 315 -6.04 -13.52 21.33
CA ALA A 315 -6.13 -13.99 19.95
C ALA A 315 -5.84 -15.50 19.91
N GLU A 316 -6.74 -16.27 19.29
CA GLU A 316 -6.50 -17.69 19.12
C GLU A 316 -5.42 -17.92 18.06
N ARG A 317 -4.20 -18.24 18.50
CA ARG A 317 -3.13 -18.73 17.64
C ARG A 317 -3.15 -20.26 17.67
N GLU A 318 -3.29 -20.86 16.49
CA GLU A 318 -2.98 -22.26 16.14
C GLU A 318 -4.02 -23.38 16.38
N ARG A 319 -5.03 -23.26 17.26
CA ARG A 319 -5.90 -24.43 17.56
C ARG A 319 -7.33 -24.46 16.98
N ARG A 320 -7.86 -23.37 16.40
CA ARG A 320 -9.24 -23.29 15.83
C ARG A 320 -10.32 -23.89 16.76
N ASN A 321 -10.09 -23.89 18.07
CA ASN A 321 -10.99 -24.44 19.07
C ASN A 321 -12.26 -23.60 19.15
N ALA A 322 -12.19 -22.27 19.05
CA ALA A 322 -13.39 -21.43 19.04
C ALA A 322 -14.30 -21.78 17.86
N THR A 323 -13.74 -21.96 16.66
CA THR A 323 -14.52 -22.37 15.48
C THR A 323 -15.08 -23.78 15.64
N ARG A 324 -14.31 -24.72 16.22
CA ARG A 324 -14.78 -26.09 16.51
C ARG A 324 -15.91 -26.13 17.54
N VAL A 325 -15.90 -25.27 18.55
CA VAL A 325 -16.97 -25.18 19.56
C VAL A 325 -18.30 -24.80 18.91
N GLY A 326 -18.30 -23.87 17.95
CA GLY A 326 -19.48 -23.54 17.15
C GLY A 326 -19.97 -24.69 16.27
N TYR A 327 -19.06 -25.50 15.72
CA TYR A 327 -19.41 -26.70 14.93
C TYR A 327 -19.89 -27.89 15.78
N LEU A 328 -19.50 -27.97 17.05
CA LEU A 328 -19.85 -29.07 17.97
C LEU A 328 -21.22 -28.90 18.64
N GLY A 329 -21.96 -27.83 18.32
CA GLY A 329 -23.35 -27.65 18.76
C GLY A 329 -23.52 -27.25 20.23
N TYR A 330 -22.50 -26.69 20.87
CA TYR A 330 -22.65 -26.14 22.22
C TYR A 330 -23.65 -24.97 22.24
N PRO A 331 -24.47 -24.83 23.29
CA PRO A 331 -25.36 -23.68 23.40
C PRO A 331 -24.54 -22.39 23.54
N ALA A 332 -24.86 -21.38 22.73
CA ALA A 332 -24.27 -20.07 22.86
C ALA A 332 -24.86 -19.35 24.09
N LEU A 333 -24.03 -18.78 24.94
CA LEU A 333 -24.46 -17.95 26.06
C LEU A 333 -24.99 -16.60 25.56
N VAL A 334 -24.33 -16.07 24.52
CA VAL A 334 -24.75 -14.85 23.84
C VAL A 334 -24.83 -15.12 22.35
N GLU A 335 -25.98 -14.85 21.75
CA GLU A 335 -26.18 -14.89 20.32
C GLU A 335 -26.50 -13.48 19.79
N SER A 336 -25.60 -12.96 18.97
CA SER A 336 -25.74 -11.69 18.29
C SER A 336 -25.67 -11.90 16.78
N GLN A 337 -26.11 -10.90 16.01
CA GLN A 337 -26.07 -10.93 14.55
C GLN A 337 -24.64 -11.14 14.00
N TYR A 338 -23.62 -10.59 14.67
CA TYR A 338 -22.25 -10.57 14.17
C TYR A 338 -21.27 -11.47 14.94
N TYR A 339 -21.68 -12.00 16.09
CA TYR A 339 -20.86 -12.91 16.88
C TYR A 339 -21.72 -13.82 17.78
N ARG A 340 -21.12 -14.93 18.17
CA ARG A 340 -21.61 -15.83 19.22
C ARG A 340 -20.55 -16.00 20.28
N ILE A 341 -20.97 -16.02 21.53
CA ILE A 341 -20.10 -16.28 22.67
C ILE A 341 -20.50 -17.60 23.31
N TYR A 342 -19.54 -18.51 23.40
CA TYR A 342 -19.68 -19.80 24.06
C TYR A 342 -18.90 -19.77 25.36
N LEU A 343 -19.46 -20.36 26.42
CA LEU A 343 -18.78 -20.56 27.69
C LEU A 343 -18.65 -22.06 27.92
N ILE A 344 -17.43 -22.55 28.10
CA ILE A 344 -17.15 -23.95 28.43
C ILE A 344 -16.25 -23.97 29.67
N GLY A 345 -16.85 -24.29 30.82
CA GLY A 345 -16.19 -24.12 32.12
C GLY A 345 -15.80 -22.66 32.34
N ASP A 346 -14.54 -22.41 32.71
CA ASP A 346 -14.02 -21.06 32.96
C ASP A 346 -13.48 -20.34 31.70
N TYR A 347 -13.67 -20.92 30.51
CA TYR A 347 -13.15 -20.40 29.25
C TYR A 347 -14.27 -19.92 28.33
N GLY A 348 -14.12 -18.69 27.82
CA GLY A 348 -14.98 -18.13 26.79
C GLY A 348 -14.42 -18.33 25.39
N PHE A 349 -15.30 -18.45 24.40
CA PHE A 349 -14.94 -18.51 22.99
C PHE A 349 -15.85 -17.57 22.19
N ILE A 350 -15.26 -16.61 21.49
CA ILE A 350 -15.99 -15.69 20.61
C ILE A 350 -15.79 -16.14 19.16
N VAL A 351 -16.89 -16.47 18.50
CA VAL A 351 -16.92 -16.81 17.08
C VAL A 351 -17.63 -15.70 16.32
N MET A 352 -16.98 -15.17 15.30
CA MET A 352 -17.59 -14.14 14.46
C MET A 352 -18.49 -14.80 13.40
N ASN A 353 -19.74 -14.35 13.34
CA ASN A 353 -20.73 -14.82 12.37
C ASN A 353 -20.56 -14.04 11.07
N GLU A 354 -20.26 -14.73 9.97
CA GLU A 354 -20.20 -14.09 8.66
C GLU A 354 -21.61 -13.60 8.25
N PRO A 355 -21.76 -12.31 7.87
CA PRO A 355 -23.04 -11.82 7.39
C PRO A 355 -23.43 -12.51 6.07
N PRO A 356 -24.74 -12.78 5.85
CA PRO A 356 -25.19 -13.47 4.65
C PRO A 356 -24.81 -12.70 3.37
N ARG A 357 -24.43 -13.43 2.31
CA ARG A 357 -24.12 -12.84 0.99
C ARG A 357 -25.36 -12.15 0.44
N ILE A 358 -25.35 -10.82 0.39
CA ILE A 358 -26.40 -10.05 -0.26
C ILE A 358 -26.18 -10.13 -1.78
N ARG A 359 -26.94 -11.00 -2.45
CA ARG A 359 -26.95 -11.11 -3.92
C ARG A 359 -27.64 -9.93 -4.61
N SER A 360 -28.48 -9.18 -3.90
CA SER A 360 -29.11 -7.96 -4.40
C SER A 360 -29.68 -7.14 -3.25
N LEU A 361 -29.25 -5.88 -3.08
CA LEU A 361 -30.07 -4.88 -2.41
C LEU A 361 -31.22 -4.59 -3.38
N ARG A 362 -32.40 -5.19 -3.14
CA ARG A 362 -33.64 -4.72 -3.76
C ARG A 362 -34.00 -3.43 -3.03
N TRP A 363 -33.90 -2.32 -3.75
CA TRP A 363 -34.50 -1.05 -3.33
C TRP A 363 -36.01 -1.13 -3.55
#